data_AF-D2V3N8-F1
#
_entry.id   AF-D2V3N8-F1
#
_cell.length_a   1.000
_cell.length_b   1.000
_cell.length_c   1.000
_cell.angle_alpha   90.00
_cell.angle_beta   90.00
_cell.angle_gamma   90.00
#
_symmetry.space_group_name_H-M   'P 1'
#
loop_
_entity.id
_entity.type
_entity.pdbx_description
1 polymer ?
#
loop_
_entity_poly.entity_id
_entity_poly.type
_entity_poly.pdbx_seq_one_letter_code
_entity_poly.pdbx_strand_id
1 'polypeptide(L)'
;MGKKSNSSSSGSSSNSTIGSVLGISFSSARNSSSKPPREIIPAQEYYENILKYTSSTSEDELIQALNKYLFKASDLYFYYYEFSGWRDFTNVRRAFHKMVQMQTFLSLLRGKYYVEVTNNNNNSSSSNSNNTSSSNQEAINNEEAPSVESKVVHIDFNALKKSLKSTQRIDCSSLSAISNMGKPSVKSSSKSSSSSSDSKNNRGTIFQVVESDCLDAAVALKTKLKLNPLMLVNGSLSHPGGGYLQGSFAQEEDMCRRSSLALSLDDPFKMDDGRSWSYPLPEFGGAYVGDCFVIRKSAKDGYQFLESIVNISMLSMAAYANPPVENRVIGKDENGKDIVECFLDSKLTLSMKKKISSFIEIALQKGHDSLVISAIGAGAYSNPTFHIATLFKEVLSSENYKDKFKIVLFSIINDKNAANNVKNMYGTSQKTNLSIFSNVIHSKEPHLLPTLEEFIQQQK
;
A
#
# COMPACT_ATOMS: atom_id res chain seq x y z
N MET A 1 -43.65 -5.82 67.98
CA MET A 1 -43.69 -7.25 67.58
C MET A 1 -43.71 -7.32 66.06
N GLY A 2 -42.73 -7.98 65.44
CA GLY A 2 -42.67 -8.13 63.97
C GLY A 2 -41.28 -8.53 63.51
N LYS A 3 -41.12 -9.78 63.08
CA LYS A 3 -39.87 -10.56 62.96
C LYS A 3 -38.91 -10.11 61.85
N LYS A 4 -37.62 -10.42 62.08
CA LYS A 4 -36.55 -10.55 61.07
C LYS A 4 -36.90 -11.62 60.03
N SER A 5 -36.55 -11.37 58.77
CA SER A 5 -36.14 -12.40 57.80
C SER A 5 -35.06 -11.83 56.89
N ASN A 6 -33.88 -12.44 56.92
CA ASN A 6 -32.77 -12.20 56.00
C ASN A 6 -33.16 -12.69 54.60
N SER A 7 -32.90 -11.87 53.58
CA SER A 7 -32.62 -12.36 52.24
C SER A 7 -31.43 -11.58 51.66
N SER A 8 -30.34 -12.31 51.46
CA SER A 8 -29.15 -11.91 50.74
C SER A 8 -29.46 -11.87 49.24
N SER A 9 -29.46 -10.69 48.62
CA SER A 9 -29.35 -10.56 47.17
C SER A 9 -27.92 -10.16 46.82
N SER A 10 -27.19 -11.13 46.26
CA SER A 10 -25.91 -10.96 45.60
C SER A 10 -26.09 -10.06 44.38
N GLY A 11 -25.72 -8.79 44.51
CA GLY A 11 -25.52 -7.89 43.37
C GLY A 11 -24.25 -8.28 42.63
N SER A 12 -24.39 -9.06 41.56
CA SER A 12 -23.31 -9.34 40.62
C SER A 12 -22.96 -8.05 39.85
N SER A 13 -21.96 -7.31 40.33
CA SER A 13 -21.25 -6.33 39.54
C SER A 13 -20.49 -7.07 38.44
N SER A 14 -21.03 -7.12 37.23
CA SER A 14 -20.32 -7.63 36.05
C SER A 14 -19.21 -6.65 35.67
N ASN A 15 -18.05 -6.79 36.32
CA ASN A 15 -16.77 -6.38 35.77
C ASN A 15 -16.60 -7.11 34.44
N SER A 16 -16.94 -6.46 33.33
CA SER A 16 -16.59 -6.93 32.00
C SER A 16 -15.08 -6.71 31.83
N THR A 17 -14.30 -7.67 32.31
CA THR A 17 -12.89 -7.82 31.99
C THR A 17 -12.76 -7.71 30.47
N ILE A 18 -12.02 -6.70 30.01
CA ILE A 18 -11.67 -6.49 28.61
C ILE A 18 -10.98 -7.78 28.14
N GLY A 19 -11.74 -8.62 27.45
CA GLY A 19 -11.25 -9.87 26.90
C GLY A 19 -10.10 -9.58 25.94
N SER A 20 -8.97 -10.25 26.16
CA SER A 20 -7.80 -10.18 25.30
C SER A 20 -8.18 -10.56 23.87
N VAL A 21 -8.28 -9.57 22.99
CA VAL A 21 -8.30 -9.84 21.57
C VAL A 21 -6.90 -10.38 21.21
N LEU A 22 -6.83 -11.64 20.77
CA LEU A 22 -5.61 -12.43 20.49
C LEU A 22 -4.97 -13.18 21.68
N GLY A 23 -5.58 -13.26 22.87
CA GLY A 23 -4.95 -13.98 24.01
C GLY A 23 -3.69 -13.31 24.57
N ILE A 24 -3.28 -12.17 24.00
CA ILE A 24 -2.12 -11.39 24.45
C ILE A 24 -2.67 -10.21 25.25
N SER A 25 -2.47 -10.25 26.56
CA SER A 25 -2.64 -9.04 27.38
C SER A 25 -1.66 -7.96 26.89
N PHE A 26 -2.11 -6.71 26.81
CA PHE A 26 -1.26 -5.53 26.51
C PHE A 26 -0.03 -5.41 27.43
N SER A 27 -0.04 -6.07 28.60
CA SER A 27 1.12 -6.18 29.50
C SER A 27 2.12 -7.27 29.07
N SER A 28 1.65 -8.37 28.49
CA SER A 28 2.50 -9.52 28.09
C SER A 28 3.29 -9.26 26.81
N ALA A 29 2.74 -8.49 25.85
CA ALA A 29 3.46 -8.11 24.63
C ALA A 29 4.70 -7.23 24.91
N ARG A 30 4.58 -6.33 25.90
CA ARG A 30 5.62 -5.36 26.28
C ARG A 30 6.77 -5.97 27.08
N ASN A 31 6.50 -7.02 27.85
CA ASN A 31 7.48 -7.67 28.72
C ASN A 31 8.08 -8.95 28.14
N SER A 32 7.84 -9.24 26.85
CA SER A 32 8.43 -10.40 26.18
C SER A 32 9.95 -10.26 26.07
N SER A 33 10.67 -10.97 26.95
CA SER A 33 12.11 -11.22 26.89
C SER A 33 12.51 -12.24 25.80
N SER A 34 11.61 -12.50 24.83
CA SER A 34 11.84 -13.48 23.77
C SER A 34 13.12 -13.16 22.99
N LYS A 35 14.11 -14.04 23.12
CA LYS A 35 15.35 -14.00 22.34
C LYS A 35 15.03 -14.12 20.83
N PRO A 36 15.84 -13.48 19.96
CA PRO A 36 15.69 -13.64 18.51
C PRO A 36 15.70 -15.13 18.11
N PRO A 37 15.02 -15.54 17.03
CA PRO A 37 15.24 -16.85 16.42
C PRO A 37 16.73 -17.01 16.11
N ARG A 38 17.29 -18.21 16.34
CA ARG A 38 18.72 -18.48 16.07
C ARG A 38 19.03 -18.58 14.57
N GLU A 39 18.01 -18.77 13.74
CA GLU A 39 18.11 -19.02 12.31
C GLU A 39 17.08 -18.17 11.57
N ILE A 40 17.51 -17.49 10.50
CA ILE A 40 16.66 -16.81 9.51
C ILE A 40 17.19 -17.25 8.14
N ILE A 41 16.30 -17.71 7.27
CA ILE A 41 16.63 -18.23 5.94
C ILE A 41 16.42 -17.11 4.89
N PRO A 42 17.30 -16.96 3.88
CA PRO A 42 17.28 -15.82 2.97
C PRO A 42 15.96 -15.63 2.23
N ALA A 43 15.48 -14.39 2.20
CA ALA A 43 14.10 -14.10 1.82
C ALA A 43 13.82 -14.01 0.30
N GLN A 44 14.83 -14.21 -0.57
CA GLN A 44 14.63 -14.38 -2.01
C GLN A 44 14.39 -15.85 -2.38
N GLU A 45 15.09 -16.79 -1.73
CA GLU A 45 14.76 -18.23 -1.75
C GLU A 45 13.40 -18.50 -1.09
N TYR A 46 13.03 -17.75 -0.04
CA TYR A 46 11.74 -17.80 0.64
C TYR A 46 10.53 -17.64 -0.28
N TYR A 47 10.53 -16.64 -1.16
CA TYR A 47 9.38 -16.35 -2.01
C TYR A 47 9.28 -17.34 -3.17
N GLU A 48 10.41 -17.70 -3.80
CA GLU A 48 10.44 -18.67 -4.89
C GLU A 48 10.13 -20.10 -4.39
N ASN A 49 10.61 -20.48 -3.21
CA ASN A 49 10.35 -21.82 -2.67
C ASN A 49 8.92 -21.93 -2.12
N ILE A 50 8.39 -20.94 -1.38
CA ILE A 50 6.98 -20.96 -0.96
C ILE A 50 6.05 -20.96 -2.18
N LEU A 51 6.35 -20.18 -3.23
CA LEU A 51 5.55 -20.17 -4.47
C LEU A 51 5.55 -21.52 -5.19
N LYS A 52 6.67 -22.27 -5.21
CA LYS A 52 6.72 -23.64 -5.76
C LYS A 52 5.75 -24.59 -5.04
N TYR A 53 5.56 -24.42 -3.73
CA TYR A 53 4.59 -25.19 -2.94
C TYR A 53 3.15 -24.66 -3.02
N THR A 54 2.92 -23.40 -3.43
CA THR A 54 1.56 -22.89 -3.69
C THR A 54 0.89 -23.50 -4.93
N SER A 55 1.66 -24.20 -5.77
CA SER A 55 1.18 -25.04 -6.88
C SER A 55 0.87 -26.48 -6.49
N SER A 56 1.21 -26.91 -5.26
CA SER A 56 0.93 -28.24 -4.70
C SER A 56 -0.41 -28.24 -3.95
N THR A 57 -1.17 -29.34 -4.06
CA THR A 57 -2.45 -29.55 -3.35
C THR A 57 -2.27 -30.17 -1.95
N SER A 58 -1.04 -30.33 -1.45
CA SER A 58 -0.74 -31.03 -0.20
C SER A 58 -0.61 -30.07 1.00
N GLU A 59 -1.46 -30.27 2.01
CA GLU A 59 -1.55 -29.47 3.24
C GLU A 59 -0.30 -29.59 4.13
N ASP A 60 0.29 -30.78 4.22
CA ASP A 60 1.46 -31.06 5.06
C ASP A 60 2.75 -30.41 4.51
N GLU A 61 2.86 -30.24 3.19
CA GLU A 61 4.02 -29.60 2.55
C GLU A 61 4.04 -28.08 2.79
N LEU A 62 2.87 -27.43 2.72
CA LEU A 62 2.74 -26.01 3.02
C LEU A 62 3.01 -25.75 4.51
N ILE A 63 2.50 -26.60 5.40
CA ILE A 63 2.74 -26.52 6.85
C ILE A 63 4.23 -26.71 7.18
N GLN A 64 4.91 -27.66 6.55
CA GLN A 64 6.36 -27.86 6.70
C GLN A 64 7.16 -26.65 6.18
N ALA A 65 6.79 -26.08 5.03
CA ALA A 65 7.43 -24.88 4.50
C ALA A 65 7.22 -23.65 5.42
N LEU A 66 6.00 -23.45 5.92
CA LEU A 66 5.69 -22.36 6.85
C LEU A 66 6.40 -22.53 8.21
N ASN A 67 6.52 -23.76 8.71
CA ASN A 67 7.27 -24.10 9.92
C ASN A 67 8.79 -23.94 9.76
N LYS A 68 9.32 -24.20 8.57
CA LYS A 68 10.76 -24.08 8.28
C LYS A 68 11.18 -22.63 8.04
N TYR A 69 10.32 -21.81 7.45
CA TYR A 69 10.73 -20.51 6.90
C TYR A 69 10.02 -19.27 7.49
N LEU A 70 8.93 -19.42 8.26
CA LEU A 70 8.06 -18.28 8.64
C LEU A 70 7.76 -18.17 10.15
N PHE A 71 7.81 -19.29 10.91
CA PHE A 71 7.44 -19.32 12.34
C PHE A 71 8.34 -20.24 13.18
N LYS A 72 8.35 -20.03 14.50
CA LYS A 72 8.63 -21.12 15.44
C LYS A 72 7.38 -22.01 15.52
N ALA A 73 7.54 -23.34 15.60
CA ALA A 73 6.44 -24.31 15.59
C ALA A 73 5.29 -24.02 16.60
N SER A 74 5.58 -23.34 17.71
CA SER A 74 4.60 -22.93 18.72
C SER A 74 3.64 -21.83 18.25
N ASP A 75 4.09 -20.93 17.35
CA ASP A 75 3.27 -19.83 16.86
C ASP A 75 2.22 -20.34 15.86
N LEU A 76 2.56 -21.35 15.07
CA LEU A 76 1.64 -21.95 14.10
C LEU A 76 0.49 -22.71 14.80
N TYR A 77 0.78 -23.44 15.89
CA TYR A 77 -0.23 -24.19 16.64
C TYR A 77 -1.38 -23.29 17.12
N PHE A 78 -1.06 -22.10 17.63
CA PHE A 78 -2.04 -21.12 18.08
C PHE A 78 -2.93 -20.61 16.94
N TYR A 79 -2.34 -20.25 15.79
CA TYR A 79 -3.09 -19.69 14.66
C TYR A 79 -3.87 -20.74 13.86
N TYR A 80 -3.36 -21.96 13.77
CA TYR A 80 -3.93 -23.05 12.97
C TYR A 80 -5.05 -23.81 13.72
N TYR A 81 -4.94 -24.00 15.04
CA TYR A 81 -5.92 -24.77 15.81
C TYR A 81 -6.95 -23.93 16.59
N GLU A 82 -6.62 -22.73 17.07
CA GLU A 82 -7.56 -21.94 17.89
C GLU A 82 -8.42 -20.96 17.08
N PHE A 83 -7.99 -20.58 15.87
CA PHE A 83 -8.74 -19.65 15.01
C PHE A 83 -9.58 -20.42 13.98
N SER A 84 -10.81 -20.78 14.35
CA SER A 84 -11.75 -21.64 13.60
C SER A 84 -12.11 -21.19 12.17
N GLY A 85 -11.67 -20.01 11.72
CA GLY A 85 -11.88 -19.48 10.36
C GLY A 85 -10.81 -19.86 9.31
N TRP A 86 -9.81 -20.68 9.66
CA TRP A 86 -8.66 -21.00 8.79
C TRP A 86 -8.77 -22.30 7.98
N ARG A 87 -9.81 -23.12 8.20
CA ARG A 87 -9.96 -24.43 7.54
C ARG A 87 -10.41 -24.39 6.07
N ASP A 88 -10.50 -23.20 5.46
CA ASP A 88 -10.88 -23.04 4.05
C ASP A 88 -9.62 -22.84 3.18
N PHE A 89 -9.08 -23.97 2.71
CA PHE A 89 -7.86 -24.07 1.90
C PHE A 89 -8.07 -23.73 0.42
N THR A 90 -9.25 -23.24 0.02
CA THR A 90 -9.54 -22.95 -1.40
C THR A 90 -8.67 -21.84 -2.00
N ASN A 91 -7.89 -21.10 -1.19
CA ASN A 91 -7.02 -20.03 -1.68
C ASN A 91 -5.76 -19.78 -0.81
N VAL A 92 -4.69 -20.57 -1.04
CA VAL A 92 -3.38 -20.46 -0.36
C VAL A 92 -2.81 -19.04 -0.39
N ARG A 93 -2.99 -18.31 -1.50
CA ARG A 93 -2.52 -16.93 -1.64
C ARG A 93 -3.20 -15.98 -0.65
N ARG A 94 -4.52 -16.12 -0.45
CA ARG A 94 -5.25 -15.33 0.56
C ARG A 94 -4.77 -15.67 1.97
N ALA A 95 -4.52 -16.95 2.27
CA ALA A 95 -3.98 -17.36 3.55
C ALA A 95 -2.61 -16.69 3.81
N PHE A 96 -1.70 -16.75 2.85
CA PHE A 96 -0.39 -16.06 2.95
C PHE A 96 -0.53 -14.56 3.24
N HIS A 97 -1.38 -13.83 2.52
CA HIS A 97 -1.59 -12.41 2.77
C HIS A 97 -2.12 -12.10 4.17
N LYS A 98 -3.02 -12.94 4.70
CA LYS A 98 -3.51 -12.82 6.08
C LYS A 98 -2.37 -13.00 7.09
N MET A 99 -1.48 -13.97 6.85
CA MET A 99 -0.31 -14.23 7.72
C MET A 99 0.61 -13.02 7.77
N VAL A 100 0.95 -12.46 6.60
CA VAL A 100 1.76 -11.24 6.49
C VAL A 100 1.12 -10.10 7.28
N GLN A 101 -0.19 -9.88 7.11
CA GLN A 101 -0.95 -8.84 7.82
C GLN A 101 -0.86 -9.00 9.33
N MET A 102 -1.09 -10.20 9.85
CA MET A 102 -1.05 -10.46 11.30
C MET A 102 0.36 -10.21 11.85
N GLN A 103 1.40 -10.64 11.13
CA GLN A 103 2.78 -10.39 11.54
C GLN A 103 3.12 -8.89 11.52
N THR A 104 2.57 -8.11 10.60
CA THR A 104 2.69 -6.64 10.59
C THR A 104 2.06 -6.02 11.83
N PHE A 105 0.84 -6.41 12.19
CA PHE A 105 0.19 -5.94 13.40
C PHE A 105 0.97 -6.30 14.66
N LEU A 106 1.40 -7.56 14.78
CA LEU A 106 2.20 -8.00 15.91
C LEU A 106 3.48 -7.16 16.06
N SER A 107 4.17 -6.87 14.95
CA SER A 107 5.39 -6.07 14.96
C SER A 107 5.14 -4.64 15.43
N LEU A 108 4.11 -3.99 14.87
CA LEU A 108 3.69 -2.63 15.24
C LEU A 108 3.28 -2.54 16.71
N LEU A 109 2.50 -3.50 17.20
CA LEU A 109 2.02 -3.54 18.59
C LEU A 109 3.11 -3.91 19.60
N ARG A 110 4.05 -4.80 19.22
CA ARG A 110 5.20 -5.16 20.07
C ARG A 110 6.26 -4.06 20.11
N GLY A 111 6.25 -3.14 19.16
CA GLY A 111 7.21 -2.04 19.10
C GLY A 111 8.61 -2.46 18.60
N LYS A 112 8.73 -3.62 17.93
CA LYS A 112 10.00 -4.08 17.33
C LYS A 112 9.80 -5.20 16.30
N TYR A 113 10.76 -5.32 15.39
CA TYR A 113 10.93 -6.45 14.49
C TYR A 113 12.42 -6.73 14.24
N TYR A 114 12.74 -7.79 13.51
CA TYR A 114 14.11 -8.25 13.27
C TYR A 114 14.42 -8.23 11.78
N VAL A 115 15.65 -7.86 11.44
CA VAL A 115 16.19 -7.88 10.08
C VAL A 115 17.52 -8.63 10.06
N GLU A 116 17.81 -9.30 8.96
CA GLU A 116 19.07 -10.00 8.72
C GLU A 116 20.23 -9.01 8.51
N VAL A 117 21.41 -9.34 9.03
CA VAL A 117 22.65 -8.59 8.80
C VAL A 117 23.42 -9.27 7.67
N THR A 118 23.43 -8.65 6.49
CA THR A 118 24.26 -9.12 5.37
C THR A 118 25.72 -8.71 5.59
N ASN A 119 26.56 -9.65 6.00
CA ASN A 119 28.02 -9.45 6.01
C ASN A 119 28.52 -9.46 4.56
N ASN A 120 28.72 -8.27 3.97
CA ASN A 120 29.33 -8.08 2.65
C ASN A 120 30.84 -8.38 2.64
N ASN A 121 31.24 -9.55 3.13
CA ASN A 121 32.59 -10.10 2.99
C ASN A 121 32.47 -11.47 2.33
N ASN A 122 32.31 -11.50 1.01
CA ASN A 122 32.77 -12.60 0.15
C ASN A 122 32.80 -12.10 -1.30
N ASN A 123 33.82 -11.30 -1.60
CA ASN A 123 34.30 -11.14 -2.96
C ASN A 123 35.16 -12.37 -3.32
N SER A 124 34.96 -12.83 -4.56
CA SER A 124 35.88 -13.63 -5.37
C SER A 124 36.31 -15.02 -4.88
N SER A 125 35.76 -16.05 -5.52
CA SER A 125 36.60 -17.02 -6.25
C SER A 125 35.75 -17.96 -7.11
N SER A 126 35.82 -17.72 -8.42
CA SER A 126 35.57 -18.67 -9.51
C SER A 126 36.41 -19.94 -9.35
N SER A 127 35.83 -21.11 -9.63
CA SER A 127 36.56 -22.32 -10.08
C SER A 127 35.64 -23.34 -10.72
N ASN A 128 35.94 -23.66 -11.99
CA ASN A 128 35.43 -24.79 -12.77
C ASN A 128 35.82 -26.15 -12.14
N SER A 129 34.98 -27.19 -12.32
CA SER A 129 35.41 -28.46 -12.94
C SER A 129 34.25 -29.45 -13.15
N ASN A 130 34.35 -30.17 -14.27
CA ASN A 130 33.45 -31.18 -14.81
C ASN A 130 33.42 -32.54 -14.05
N ASN A 131 32.30 -33.25 -14.28
CA ASN A 131 32.10 -34.72 -14.38
C ASN A 131 32.67 -35.67 -13.31
N THR A 132 31.79 -36.45 -12.67
CA THR A 132 31.59 -37.90 -12.96
C THR A 132 30.49 -38.52 -12.10
N SER A 133 29.81 -39.50 -12.69
CA SER A 133 28.75 -40.33 -12.13
C SER A 133 29.27 -41.42 -11.20
N SER A 134 28.65 -41.59 -10.02
CA SER A 134 28.40 -42.91 -9.43
C SER A 134 27.44 -42.80 -8.24
N SER A 135 26.56 -43.79 -8.18
CA SER A 135 25.64 -44.11 -7.09
C SER A 135 26.33 -44.21 -5.74
N ASN A 136 25.74 -43.62 -4.68
CA ASN A 136 25.66 -44.22 -3.35
C ASN A 136 24.70 -43.46 -2.42
N GLN A 137 24.12 -44.24 -1.51
CA GLN A 137 23.12 -43.93 -0.49
C GLN A 137 23.32 -42.59 0.22
N GLU A 138 22.30 -41.73 0.22
CA GLU A 138 22.27 -40.52 1.05
C GLU A 138 21.82 -40.87 2.47
N ALA A 139 22.80 -40.97 3.36
CA ALA A 139 22.60 -40.73 4.78
C ALA A 139 22.14 -39.28 4.97
N ILE A 140 21.05 -39.10 5.72
CA ILE A 140 20.56 -37.80 6.14
C ILE A 140 21.57 -37.22 7.12
N ASN A 141 22.54 -36.47 6.61
CA ASN A 141 23.38 -35.59 7.42
C ASN A 141 22.51 -34.39 7.82
N ASN A 142 22.27 -34.25 9.13
CA ASN A 142 21.81 -33.02 9.74
C ASN A 142 22.93 -31.97 9.62
N GLU A 143 23.08 -31.35 8.45
CA GLU A 143 23.83 -30.10 8.34
C GLU A 143 22.99 -29.00 9.00
N GLU A 144 23.44 -28.54 10.18
CA GLU A 144 22.92 -27.32 10.81
C GLU A 144 23.08 -26.16 9.82
N ALA A 145 21.97 -25.53 9.45
CA ALA A 145 21.97 -24.38 8.56
C ALA A 145 22.83 -23.25 9.13
N PRO A 146 23.57 -22.50 8.30
CA PRO A 146 24.46 -21.44 8.77
C PRO A 146 23.69 -20.39 9.58
N SER A 147 24.16 -20.09 10.80
CA SER A 147 23.55 -19.11 11.69
C SER A 147 23.68 -17.70 11.12
N VAL A 148 22.55 -17.07 10.80
CA VAL A 148 22.50 -15.71 10.26
C VAL A 148 22.36 -14.69 11.39
N GLU A 149 23.25 -13.71 11.45
CA GLU A 149 23.21 -12.64 12.44
C GLU A 149 22.01 -11.70 12.20
N SER A 150 21.31 -11.28 13.27
CA SER A 150 20.11 -10.46 13.17
C SER A 150 20.22 -9.16 13.96
N LYS A 151 19.67 -8.08 13.38
CA LYS A 151 19.55 -6.75 13.97
C LYS A 151 18.11 -6.49 14.40
N VAL A 152 17.94 -5.90 15.58
CA VAL A 152 16.63 -5.44 16.06
C VAL A 152 16.34 -4.05 15.52
N VAL A 153 15.14 -3.85 14.97
CA VAL A 153 14.60 -2.53 14.65
C VAL A 153 13.49 -2.21 15.63
N HIS A 154 13.65 -1.12 16.37
CA HIS A 154 12.67 -0.63 17.34
C HIS A 154 11.69 0.34 16.68
N ILE A 155 10.42 0.20 17.03
CA ILE A 155 9.34 1.11 16.65
C ILE A 155 8.98 1.94 17.87
N ASP A 156 9.02 3.26 17.73
CA ASP A 156 8.51 4.17 18.75
C ASP A 156 6.99 4.08 18.80
N PHE A 157 6.49 3.38 19.82
CA PHE A 157 5.06 3.16 20.02
C PHE A 157 4.28 4.45 20.32
N ASN A 158 4.92 5.45 20.95
CA ASN A 158 4.28 6.74 21.23
C ASN A 158 4.15 7.54 19.93
N ALA A 159 5.18 7.54 19.09
CA ALA A 159 5.12 8.14 17.76
C ALA A 159 4.09 7.44 16.86
N LEU A 160 4.00 6.11 16.90
CA LEU A 160 2.97 5.34 16.21
C LEU A 160 1.58 5.79 16.67
N LYS A 161 1.30 5.77 17.97
CA LYS A 161 -0.01 6.18 18.53
C LYS A 161 -0.36 7.64 18.15
N LYS A 162 0.63 8.54 18.19
CA LYS A 162 0.46 9.93 17.76
C LYS A 162 0.07 10.02 16.28
N SER A 163 0.73 9.25 15.42
CA SER A 163 0.38 9.16 14.00
C SER A 163 -1.06 8.69 13.80
N LEU A 164 -1.49 7.62 14.48
CA LEU A 164 -2.86 7.11 14.38
C LEU A 164 -3.91 8.17 14.75
N LYS A 165 -3.70 8.85 15.89
CA LYS A 165 -4.55 9.95 16.38
C LYS A 165 -4.56 11.19 15.49
N SER A 166 -3.53 11.36 14.65
CA SER A 166 -3.45 12.46 13.70
C SER A 166 -4.18 12.20 12.38
N THR A 167 -4.76 11.00 12.20
CA THR A 167 -5.50 10.63 11.00
C THR A 167 -6.75 11.50 10.85
N GLN A 168 -6.96 12.06 9.66
CA GLN A 168 -8.05 13.00 9.40
C GLN A 168 -8.92 12.53 8.24
N ARG A 169 -10.25 12.50 8.45
CA ARG A 169 -11.21 12.43 7.35
C ARG A 169 -11.44 13.85 6.81
N ILE A 170 -10.91 14.12 5.62
CA ILE A 170 -10.95 15.44 4.98
C ILE A 170 -11.98 15.43 3.85
N ASP A 171 -12.96 16.33 3.93
CA ASP A 171 -13.94 16.60 2.87
C ASP A 171 -13.66 17.98 2.25
N CYS A 172 -13.37 18.00 0.96
CA CYS A 172 -13.02 19.18 0.18
C CYS A 172 -14.23 19.77 -0.57
N SER A 173 -15.44 19.26 -0.39
CA SER A 173 -16.64 19.70 -1.11
C SER A 173 -16.92 21.20 -0.98
N SER A 174 -16.54 21.82 0.14
CA SER A 174 -16.70 23.25 0.41
C SER A 174 -15.56 24.12 -0.13
N LEU A 175 -14.44 23.54 -0.55
CA LEU A 175 -13.32 24.30 -1.10
C LEU A 175 -13.75 24.98 -2.41
N SER A 176 -13.40 26.25 -2.59
CA SER A 176 -13.77 27.03 -3.78
C SER A 176 -13.23 26.39 -5.07
N ALA A 177 -12.01 25.84 -5.03
CA ALA A 177 -11.39 25.11 -6.12
C ALA A 177 -12.20 23.88 -6.59
N ILE A 178 -12.97 23.26 -5.67
CA ILE A 178 -13.77 22.05 -5.94
C ILE A 178 -15.23 22.40 -6.24
N SER A 179 -15.84 23.25 -5.42
CA SER A 179 -17.25 23.65 -5.53
C SER A 179 -17.56 24.47 -6.78
N ASN A 180 -16.58 25.23 -7.30
CA ASN A 180 -16.75 26.05 -8.51
C ASN A 180 -16.29 25.35 -9.80
N MET A 181 -15.70 24.16 -9.71
CA MET A 181 -15.24 23.42 -10.89
C MET A 181 -16.39 23.12 -11.85
N GLY A 182 -16.22 23.47 -13.12
CA GLY A 182 -17.22 23.31 -14.18
C GLY A 182 -18.27 24.43 -14.26
N LYS A 183 -18.22 25.44 -13.38
CA LYS A 183 -19.05 26.64 -13.50
C LYS A 183 -18.35 27.68 -14.39
N PRO A 184 -19.10 28.52 -15.14
CA PRO A 184 -18.52 29.65 -15.85
C PRO A 184 -17.74 30.53 -14.87
N SER A 185 -16.53 30.95 -15.26
CA SER A 185 -15.72 31.85 -14.47
C SER A 185 -16.43 33.20 -14.33
N VAL A 186 -16.98 33.47 -13.14
CA VAL A 186 -17.41 34.82 -12.78
C VAL A 186 -16.13 35.63 -12.59
N LYS A 187 -15.88 36.60 -13.48
CA LYS A 187 -14.80 37.58 -13.33
C LYS A 187 -15.03 38.34 -12.02
N SER A 188 -14.42 37.89 -10.93
CA SER A 188 -14.31 38.67 -9.70
C SER A 188 -12.97 39.41 -9.73
N SER A 189 -13.07 40.73 -9.78
CA SER A 189 -11.95 41.64 -9.58
C SER A 189 -11.48 41.53 -8.13
N SER A 190 -10.40 40.81 -7.89
CA SER A 190 -9.70 40.83 -6.60
C SER A 190 -8.26 41.32 -6.80
N LYS A 191 -7.98 42.44 -6.13
CA LYS A 191 -6.67 43.09 -6.07
C LYS A 191 -5.64 42.12 -5.48
N SER A 192 -4.54 41.93 -6.19
CA SER A 192 -3.34 41.25 -5.69
C SER A 192 -2.69 42.09 -4.59
N SER A 193 -2.79 41.65 -3.34
CA SER A 193 -1.90 42.10 -2.28
C SER A 193 -0.58 41.33 -2.42
N SER A 194 0.42 42.01 -2.97
CA SER A 194 1.81 41.61 -3.00
C SER A 194 2.33 41.35 -1.58
N SER A 195 2.75 40.13 -1.30
CA SER A 195 3.71 39.84 -0.22
C SER A 195 4.98 39.26 -0.83
N SER A 196 6.07 39.90 -0.43
CA SER A 196 7.49 39.73 -0.76
C SER A 196 8.01 38.32 -1.05
N SER A 197 8.50 38.18 -2.28
CA SER A 197 9.78 37.58 -2.69
C SER A 197 10.47 36.58 -1.73
N ASP A 198 10.31 35.30 -2.04
CA ASP A 198 11.39 34.32 -1.98
C ASP A 198 11.61 33.80 -3.40
N SER A 199 12.73 34.19 -4.01
CA SER A 199 13.20 33.69 -5.30
C SER A 199 13.62 32.22 -5.16
N LYS A 200 12.66 31.29 -5.21
CA LYS A 200 12.95 29.86 -5.32
C LYS A 200 13.00 29.48 -6.79
N ASN A 201 14.16 28.95 -7.22
CA ASN A 201 14.46 28.41 -8.54
C ASN A 201 13.21 27.87 -9.26
N ASN A 202 12.81 28.57 -10.32
CA ASN A 202 11.63 28.31 -11.13
C ASN A 202 11.87 27.10 -12.06
N ARG A 203 12.14 25.92 -11.49
CA ARG A 203 12.09 24.66 -12.23
C ARG A 203 10.63 24.19 -12.19
N GLY A 204 10.01 24.06 -13.36
CA GLY A 204 8.64 23.57 -13.48
C GLY A 204 8.47 22.15 -12.91
N THR A 205 7.22 21.73 -12.70
CA THR A 205 6.91 20.39 -12.18
C THR A 205 7.48 19.32 -13.11
N ILE A 206 8.24 18.37 -12.56
CA ILE A 206 8.69 17.19 -13.31
C ILE A 206 7.61 16.12 -13.25
N PHE A 207 7.08 15.74 -14.40
CA PHE A 207 6.15 14.61 -14.53
C PHE A 207 6.91 13.38 -15.02
N GLN A 208 6.79 12.25 -14.33
CA GLN A 208 7.42 11.00 -14.74
C GLN A 208 6.47 9.81 -14.57
N VAL A 209 6.54 8.85 -15.48
CA VAL A 209 5.87 7.55 -15.36
C VAL A 209 6.96 6.50 -15.13
N VAL A 210 6.76 5.62 -14.14
CA VAL A 210 7.68 4.50 -13.86
C VAL A 210 6.90 3.21 -13.65
N GLU A 211 7.46 2.10 -14.12
CA GLU A 211 6.96 0.76 -13.77
C GLU A 211 7.50 0.38 -12.39
N SER A 212 6.77 0.76 -11.35
CA SER A 212 7.16 0.46 -9.97
C SER A 212 5.96 0.40 -9.04
N ASP A 213 6.16 -0.23 -7.88
CA ASP A 213 5.22 -0.16 -6.78
C ASP A 213 5.18 1.26 -6.21
N CYS A 214 3.97 1.75 -5.96
CA CYS A 214 3.76 3.12 -5.49
C CYS A 214 4.35 3.39 -4.10
N LEU A 215 4.43 2.40 -3.21
CA LEU A 215 5.05 2.61 -1.90
C LEU A 215 6.57 2.62 -2.02
N ASP A 216 7.14 1.76 -2.86
CA ASP A 216 8.58 1.77 -3.15
C ASP A 216 9.00 3.11 -3.79
N ALA A 217 8.20 3.63 -4.72
CA ALA A 217 8.40 4.95 -5.31
C ALA A 217 8.33 6.08 -4.27
N ALA A 218 7.34 6.07 -3.37
CA ALA A 218 7.24 7.06 -2.30
C ALA A 218 8.43 6.98 -1.33
N VAL A 219 8.85 5.77 -0.94
CA VAL A 219 10.05 5.54 -0.12
C VAL A 219 11.30 6.04 -0.84
N ALA A 220 11.44 5.84 -2.14
CA ALA A 220 12.58 6.33 -2.92
C ALA A 220 12.63 7.87 -2.95
N LEU A 221 11.51 8.54 -3.25
CA LEU A 221 11.44 10.01 -3.22
C LEU A 221 11.79 10.57 -1.83
N LYS A 222 11.26 9.96 -0.75
CA LYS A 222 11.52 10.38 0.63
C LYS A 222 12.98 10.15 1.05
N THR A 223 13.51 8.95 0.82
CA THR A 223 14.81 8.54 1.39
C THR A 223 15.99 8.97 0.53
N LYS A 224 15.86 8.94 -0.80
CA LYS A 224 16.96 9.20 -1.76
C LYS A 224 16.99 10.65 -2.26
N LEU A 225 15.82 11.28 -2.44
CA LEU A 225 15.72 12.69 -2.88
C LEU A 225 15.33 13.67 -1.77
N LYS A 226 15.06 13.17 -0.55
CA LYS A 226 14.66 13.99 0.62
C LYS A 226 13.42 14.85 0.37
N LEU A 227 12.50 14.36 -0.46
CA LEU A 227 11.23 15.00 -0.74
C LEU A 227 10.16 14.65 0.30
N ASN A 228 9.02 15.32 0.26
CA ASN A 228 7.86 15.08 1.10
C ASN A 228 6.66 14.58 0.27
N PRO A 229 6.67 13.31 -0.20
CA PRO A 229 5.64 12.81 -1.08
C PRO A 229 4.31 12.57 -0.35
N LEU A 230 3.20 12.93 -0.99
CA LEU A 230 1.89 12.34 -0.69
C LEU A 230 1.61 11.20 -1.65
N MET A 231 1.36 10.02 -1.10
CA MET A 231 0.99 8.84 -1.88
C MET A 231 -0.54 8.68 -1.94
N LEU A 232 -1.06 8.43 -3.15
CA LEU A 232 -2.47 8.08 -3.37
C LEU A 232 -2.71 6.60 -3.07
N VAL A 233 -3.63 6.33 -2.16
CA VAL A 233 -4.17 4.99 -1.88
C VAL A 233 -5.57 4.90 -2.49
N ASN A 234 -5.77 3.88 -3.33
CA ASN A 234 -7.00 3.53 -4.01
C ASN A 234 -7.96 2.87 -3.02
N GLY A 235 -8.51 3.70 -2.15
CA GLY A 235 -9.29 3.31 -1.00
C GLY A 235 -10.65 2.72 -1.37
N SER A 236 -11.11 1.81 -0.54
CA SER A 236 -12.51 1.41 -0.50
C SER A 236 -13.37 2.54 0.07
N LEU A 237 -14.53 2.80 -0.56
CA LEU A 237 -15.46 3.84 -0.10
C LEU A 237 -15.99 3.55 1.30
N SER A 238 -16.27 2.27 1.60
CA SER A 238 -17.06 1.85 2.76
C SER A 238 -16.31 0.95 3.74
N HIS A 239 -15.20 0.33 3.33
CA HIS A 239 -14.48 -0.63 4.16
C HIS A 239 -13.05 -0.13 4.43
N PRO A 240 -12.68 0.23 5.67
CA PRO A 240 -11.33 0.68 5.96
C PRO A 240 -10.29 -0.40 5.64
N GLY A 241 -9.31 -0.06 4.79
CA GLY A 241 -8.29 -1.01 4.36
C GLY A 241 -8.82 -2.08 3.40
N GLY A 242 -10.03 -1.94 2.84
CA GLY A 242 -10.61 -2.90 1.92
C GLY A 242 -10.78 -4.30 2.54
N GLY A 243 -10.35 -5.33 1.81
CA GLY A 243 -10.42 -6.72 2.23
C GLY A 243 -9.16 -7.25 2.91
N TYR A 244 -8.42 -6.40 3.63
CA TYR A 244 -7.09 -6.75 4.14
C TYR A 244 -7.11 -7.96 5.10
N LEU A 245 -8.15 -8.09 5.94
CA LEU A 245 -8.36 -9.26 6.82
C LEU A 245 -8.75 -10.53 6.05
N GLN A 246 -9.31 -10.38 4.85
CA GLN A 246 -9.71 -11.49 3.99
C GLN A 246 -8.56 -11.96 3.07
N GLY A 247 -7.40 -11.30 3.12
CA GLY A 247 -6.25 -11.60 2.28
C GLY A 247 -6.41 -11.13 0.84
N SER A 248 -7.30 -10.16 0.60
CA SER A 248 -7.52 -9.56 -0.72
C SER A 248 -6.24 -8.94 -1.28
N PHE A 249 -6.13 -8.97 -2.62
CA PHE A 249 -4.96 -8.50 -3.35
C PHE A 249 -5.34 -7.29 -4.20
N ALA A 250 -5.38 -6.11 -3.58
CA ALA A 250 -5.35 -4.84 -4.27
C ALA A 250 -4.39 -3.88 -3.53
N GLN A 251 -4.26 -2.66 -4.07
CA GLN A 251 -3.25 -1.70 -3.62
C GLN A 251 -3.48 -1.27 -2.17
N GLU A 252 -4.72 -0.98 -1.76
CA GLU A 252 -5.01 -0.59 -0.37
C GLU A 252 -4.65 -1.70 0.63
N GLU A 253 -5.01 -2.96 0.35
CA GLU A 253 -4.66 -4.09 1.21
C GLU A 253 -3.15 -4.34 1.26
N ASP A 254 -2.42 -4.06 0.17
CA ASP A 254 -0.96 -4.13 0.17
C ASP A 254 -0.34 -3.09 1.09
N MET A 255 -0.87 -1.86 1.07
CA MET A 255 -0.45 -0.81 1.99
C MET A 255 -0.73 -1.21 3.44
N CYS A 256 -1.90 -1.81 3.71
CA CYS A 256 -2.24 -2.35 5.03
C CYS A 256 -1.28 -3.45 5.49
N ARG A 257 -0.85 -4.35 4.59
CA ARG A 257 0.10 -5.41 4.92
C ARG A 257 1.49 -4.88 5.22
N ARG A 258 1.89 -3.76 4.61
CA ARG A 258 3.28 -3.26 4.68
C ARG A 258 3.50 -2.15 5.70
N SER A 259 2.42 -1.61 6.27
CA SER A 259 2.49 -0.40 7.08
C SER A 259 1.48 -0.37 8.24
N SER A 260 1.48 0.73 8.99
CA SER A 260 0.46 1.02 10.00
C SER A 260 -0.89 1.47 9.43
N LEU A 261 -1.08 1.48 8.11
CA LEU A 261 -2.29 2.06 7.48
C LEU A 261 -3.60 1.46 8.01
N ALA A 262 -3.67 0.14 8.19
CA ALA A 262 -4.88 -0.49 8.74
C ALA A 262 -5.17 -0.03 10.19
N LEU A 263 -4.14 0.24 10.99
CA LEU A 263 -4.32 0.82 12.33
C LEU A 263 -4.85 2.25 12.26
N SER A 264 -4.46 3.00 11.23
CA SER A 264 -4.95 4.37 11.00
C SER A 264 -6.37 4.40 10.42
N LEU A 265 -6.74 3.49 9.52
CA LEU A 265 -8.04 3.49 8.86
C LEU A 265 -9.11 2.76 9.65
N ASP A 266 -8.84 1.52 10.06
CA ASP A 266 -9.81 0.62 10.69
C ASP A 266 -9.74 0.71 12.23
N ASP A 267 -8.54 0.95 12.78
CA ASP A 267 -8.24 0.89 14.22
C ASP A 267 -8.83 -0.35 14.92
N PRO A 268 -8.50 -1.56 14.45
CA PRO A 268 -9.12 -2.79 14.94
C PRO A 268 -8.81 -3.08 16.41
N PHE A 269 -7.79 -2.41 16.97
CA PHE A 269 -7.36 -2.54 18.36
C PHE A 269 -7.73 -1.34 19.24
N LYS A 270 -8.54 -0.39 18.74
CA LYS A 270 -9.02 0.78 19.50
C LYS A 270 -7.91 1.60 20.15
N MET A 271 -6.85 1.87 19.39
CA MET A 271 -5.70 2.65 19.85
C MET A 271 -5.94 4.16 19.80
N ASP A 272 -6.94 4.61 19.03
CA ASP A 272 -7.43 5.98 19.02
C ASP A 272 -8.77 6.09 19.75
N ASP A 273 -8.69 6.28 21.06
CA ASP A 273 -9.82 6.53 21.95
C ASP A 273 -10.60 7.83 21.64
N GLY A 274 -9.98 8.76 20.90
CA GLY A 274 -10.57 10.05 20.54
C GLY A 274 -11.12 10.11 19.11
N ARG A 275 -11.16 8.98 18.39
CA ARG A 275 -11.58 8.95 16.99
C ARG A 275 -13.01 9.47 16.82
N SER A 276 -13.16 10.57 16.08
CA SER A 276 -14.46 11.24 15.84
C SER A 276 -15.04 11.03 14.45
N TRP A 277 -14.31 10.36 13.56
CA TRP A 277 -14.70 10.15 12.16
C TRP A 277 -14.91 8.67 11.87
N SER A 278 -15.75 8.38 10.88
CA SER A 278 -16.04 7.02 10.42
C SER A 278 -16.08 6.97 8.90
N TYR A 279 -16.05 5.75 8.37
CA TYR A 279 -16.46 5.48 7.00
C TYR A 279 -17.97 5.75 6.84
N PRO A 280 -18.45 6.07 5.62
CA PRO A 280 -17.71 6.10 4.35
C PRO A 280 -16.75 7.29 4.18
N LEU A 281 -15.78 7.12 3.29
CA LEU A 281 -14.93 8.21 2.82
C LEU A 281 -15.79 9.29 2.14
N PRO A 282 -15.43 10.58 2.26
CA PRO A 282 -16.16 11.66 1.60
C PRO A 282 -16.00 11.57 0.08
N GLU A 283 -17.01 12.10 -0.64
CA GLU A 283 -17.04 12.02 -2.10
C GLU A 283 -15.89 12.81 -2.75
N PHE A 284 -15.57 13.99 -2.23
CA PHE A 284 -14.45 14.82 -2.69
C PHE A 284 -13.41 14.94 -1.59
N GLY A 285 -12.63 13.89 -1.35
CA GLY A 285 -11.64 13.86 -0.28
C GLY A 285 -11.25 12.44 0.11
N GLY A 286 -10.86 12.24 1.37
CA GLY A 286 -10.39 10.93 1.84
C GLY A 286 -9.93 10.92 3.29
N ALA A 287 -9.35 9.79 3.69
CA ALA A 287 -8.67 9.65 4.98
C ALA A 287 -7.18 9.91 4.80
N TYR A 288 -6.70 11.02 5.37
CA TYR A 288 -5.31 11.45 5.34
C TYR A 288 -4.55 10.90 6.55
N VAL A 289 -3.46 10.20 6.29
CA VAL A 289 -2.52 9.66 7.29
C VAL A 289 -1.16 10.30 7.06
N GLY A 290 -0.76 11.22 7.93
CA GLY A 290 0.45 12.03 7.74
C GLY A 290 1.76 11.27 7.93
N ASP A 291 1.81 10.30 8.84
CA ASP A 291 3.04 9.59 9.22
C ASP A 291 2.81 8.08 9.27
N CYS A 292 2.46 7.46 8.13
CA CYS A 292 2.22 6.02 8.08
C CYS A 292 3.55 5.26 8.20
N PHE A 293 3.68 4.39 9.21
CA PHE A 293 4.90 3.63 9.49
C PHE A 293 5.01 2.48 8.50
N VAL A 294 5.89 2.60 7.51
CA VAL A 294 6.19 1.51 6.58
C VAL A 294 7.28 0.64 7.16
N ILE A 295 7.01 -0.66 7.31
CA ILE A 295 7.92 -1.61 7.92
C ILE A 295 8.25 -2.80 7.03
N ARG A 296 7.63 -2.93 5.85
CA ARG A 296 7.93 -4.01 4.89
C ARG A 296 8.16 -3.56 3.46
N LYS A 297 9.01 -4.32 2.77
CA LYS A 297 9.19 -4.31 1.32
C LYS A 297 7.95 -4.85 0.61
N SER A 298 7.96 -4.77 -0.72
CA SER A 298 6.87 -5.15 -1.59
C SER A 298 6.60 -6.67 -1.60
N ALA A 299 5.48 -7.07 -2.20
CA ALA A 299 5.19 -8.48 -2.46
C ALA A 299 6.25 -9.17 -3.34
N LYS A 300 6.89 -8.42 -4.26
CA LYS A 300 7.98 -8.91 -5.12
C LYS A 300 9.19 -9.35 -4.28
N ASP A 301 9.42 -8.66 -3.17
CA ASP A 301 10.49 -8.94 -2.21
C ASP A 301 10.02 -9.85 -1.06
N GLY A 302 8.91 -10.58 -1.25
CA GLY A 302 8.39 -11.51 -0.24
C GLY A 302 7.89 -10.86 1.05
N TYR A 303 7.59 -9.55 1.04
CA TYR A 303 7.19 -8.79 2.24
C TYR A 303 8.22 -8.80 3.38
N GLN A 304 9.51 -8.87 3.04
CA GLN A 304 10.62 -8.71 3.99
C GLN A 304 10.46 -7.43 4.82
N PHE A 305 10.93 -7.46 6.07
CA PHE A 305 11.02 -6.25 6.87
C PHE A 305 12.05 -5.26 6.31
N LEU A 306 11.79 -3.96 6.47
CA LEU A 306 12.72 -2.90 6.09
C LEU A 306 13.81 -2.73 7.16
N GLU A 307 15.06 -2.52 6.77
CA GLU A 307 16.19 -2.27 7.68
C GLU A 307 15.99 -1.06 8.61
N SER A 308 15.15 -0.12 8.18
CA SER A 308 14.71 1.03 8.94
C SER A 308 13.27 1.37 8.58
N ILE A 309 12.50 1.81 9.58
CA ILE A 309 11.13 2.32 9.37
C ILE A 309 11.20 3.58 8.49
N VAL A 310 10.28 3.68 7.53
CA VAL A 310 10.11 4.89 6.73
C VAL A 310 8.69 5.40 6.91
N ASN A 311 8.55 6.66 7.31
CA ASN A 311 7.24 7.30 7.44
C ASN A 311 6.83 7.93 6.10
N ILE A 312 5.68 7.52 5.57
CA ILE A 312 5.12 8.01 4.31
C ILE A 312 3.72 8.57 4.56
N SER A 313 3.44 9.73 4.00
CA SER A 313 2.10 10.30 4.05
C SER A 313 1.23 9.69 2.96
N MET A 314 0.02 9.28 3.34
CA MET A 314 -0.91 8.57 2.47
C MET A 314 -2.29 9.24 2.50
N LEU A 315 -2.97 9.29 1.36
CA LEU A 315 -4.38 9.63 1.28
C LEU A 315 -5.17 8.44 0.73
N SER A 316 -6.03 7.83 1.54
CA SER A 316 -7.01 6.84 1.07
C SER A 316 -8.23 7.56 0.49
N MET A 317 -8.44 7.40 -0.81
CA MET A 317 -9.51 8.02 -1.60
C MET A 317 -10.18 6.97 -2.49
N ALA A 318 -11.52 7.00 -2.54
CA ALA A 318 -12.29 6.06 -3.34
C ALA A 318 -12.61 6.60 -4.75
N ALA A 319 -12.28 5.79 -5.76
CA ALA A 319 -12.77 5.94 -7.13
C ALA A 319 -14.22 5.44 -7.27
N TYR A 320 -14.85 5.70 -8.41
CA TYR A 320 -16.16 5.10 -8.72
C TYR A 320 -16.01 3.62 -9.05
N ALA A 321 -16.82 2.75 -8.44
CA ALA A 321 -16.80 1.33 -8.74
C ALA A 321 -17.64 1.04 -10.01
N ASN A 322 -17.01 0.43 -11.01
CA ASN A 322 -17.63 0.03 -12.28
C ASN A 322 -18.47 1.15 -12.92
N PRO A 323 -17.89 2.34 -13.15
CA PRO A 323 -18.66 3.46 -13.69
C PRO A 323 -19.13 3.15 -15.12
N PRO A 324 -20.28 3.72 -15.56
CA PRO A 324 -20.64 3.70 -16.97
C PRO A 324 -19.55 4.40 -17.79
N VAL A 325 -19.23 3.79 -18.94
CA VAL A 325 -18.22 4.29 -19.86
C VAL A 325 -18.75 4.36 -21.29
N GLU A 326 -18.19 5.29 -22.06
CA GLU A 326 -18.51 5.51 -23.47
C GLU A 326 -17.24 5.39 -24.31
N ASN A 327 -17.33 4.69 -25.44
CA ASN A 327 -16.26 4.62 -26.42
C ASN A 327 -16.31 5.84 -27.33
N ARG A 328 -15.17 6.50 -27.53
CA ARG A 328 -15.05 7.65 -28.44
C ARG A 328 -13.83 7.48 -29.34
N VAL A 329 -14.00 7.86 -30.61
CA VAL A 329 -12.89 7.95 -31.56
C VAL A 329 -12.08 9.21 -31.25
N ILE A 330 -10.80 9.06 -30.97
CA ILE A 330 -9.89 10.16 -30.61
C ILE A 330 -8.93 10.54 -31.75
N GLY A 331 -8.91 9.76 -32.83
CA GLY A 331 -8.03 9.97 -33.97
C GLY A 331 -8.01 8.76 -34.87
N LYS A 332 -7.06 8.75 -35.81
CA LYS A 332 -6.77 7.62 -36.69
C LYS A 332 -5.31 7.24 -36.58
N ASP A 333 -5.02 5.95 -36.68
CA ASP A 333 -3.64 5.46 -36.74
C ASP A 333 -3.03 5.69 -38.14
N GLU A 334 -1.75 5.32 -38.29
CA GLU A 334 -1.01 5.42 -39.55
C GLU A 334 -1.64 4.65 -40.72
N ASN A 335 -2.46 3.64 -40.43
CA ASN A 335 -3.18 2.83 -41.41
C ASN A 335 -4.60 3.36 -41.67
N GLY A 336 -4.97 4.52 -41.09
CA GLY A 336 -6.28 5.14 -41.25
C GLY A 336 -7.40 4.51 -40.42
N LYS A 337 -7.07 3.62 -39.47
CA LYS A 337 -8.03 2.95 -38.59
C LYS A 337 -8.33 3.83 -37.38
N ASP A 338 -9.60 3.89 -36.98
CA ASP A 338 -10.04 4.66 -35.82
C ASP A 338 -9.36 4.19 -34.53
N ILE A 339 -8.77 5.15 -33.81
CA ILE A 339 -8.26 4.96 -32.46
C ILE A 339 -9.41 5.26 -31.50
N VAL A 340 -9.87 4.23 -30.80
CA VAL A 340 -10.99 4.31 -29.86
C VAL A 340 -10.46 4.27 -28.42
N GLU A 341 -10.93 5.20 -27.60
CA GLU A 341 -10.67 5.22 -26.15
C GLU A 341 -11.98 5.23 -25.35
N CYS A 342 -11.92 4.69 -24.12
CA CYS A 342 -13.05 4.69 -23.19
C CYS A 342 -13.03 5.94 -22.31
N PHE A 343 -14.20 6.54 -22.10
CA PHE A 343 -14.39 7.75 -21.32
C PHE A 343 -15.47 7.53 -20.25
N LEU A 344 -15.39 8.31 -19.17
CA LEU A 344 -16.49 8.45 -18.23
C LEU A 344 -17.57 9.34 -18.88
N ASP A 345 -18.82 9.17 -18.48
CA ASP A 345 -19.86 10.14 -18.84
C ASP A 345 -19.52 11.55 -18.34
N SER A 346 -20.16 12.59 -18.89
CA SER A 346 -19.81 13.98 -18.59
C SER A 346 -19.94 14.38 -17.11
N LYS A 347 -20.92 13.82 -16.38
CA LYS A 347 -21.15 14.11 -14.96
C LYS A 347 -20.09 13.43 -14.09
N LEU A 348 -19.78 12.17 -14.36
CA LEU A 348 -18.71 11.44 -13.68
C LEU A 348 -17.33 11.99 -14.02
N THR A 349 -17.14 12.49 -15.24
CA THR A 349 -15.93 13.21 -15.65
C THR A 349 -15.66 14.39 -14.74
N LEU A 350 -16.65 15.27 -14.57
CA LEU A 350 -16.52 16.44 -13.70
C LEU A 350 -16.29 16.02 -12.23
N SER A 351 -16.98 14.98 -11.78
CA SER A 351 -16.85 14.52 -10.39
C SER A 351 -15.50 13.84 -10.13
N MET A 352 -14.94 13.13 -11.11
CA MET A 352 -13.58 12.59 -11.05
C MET A 352 -12.52 13.70 -11.08
N LYS A 353 -12.69 14.76 -11.87
CA LYS A 353 -11.82 15.96 -11.80
C LYS A 353 -11.81 16.58 -10.41
N LYS A 354 -12.97 16.65 -9.75
CA LYS A 354 -13.09 17.12 -8.36
C LYS A 354 -12.38 16.19 -7.37
N LYS A 355 -12.47 14.87 -7.53
CA LYS A 355 -11.70 13.91 -6.71
C LYS A 355 -10.19 14.11 -6.88
N ILE A 356 -9.70 14.16 -8.12
CA ILE A 356 -8.28 14.42 -8.45
C ILE A 356 -7.82 15.76 -7.85
N SER A 357 -8.62 16.80 -8.01
CA SER A 357 -8.33 18.12 -7.44
C SER A 357 -8.32 18.11 -5.91
N SER A 358 -9.18 17.32 -5.27
CA SER A 358 -9.19 17.17 -3.81
C SER A 358 -7.90 16.52 -3.31
N PHE A 359 -7.37 15.51 -4.01
CA PHE A 359 -6.08 14.91 -3.68
C PHE A 359 -4.95 15.95 -3.76
N ILE A 360 -4.93 16.76 -4.81
CA ILE A 360 -3.94 17.82 -5.02
C ILE A 360 -4.07 18.92 -3.96
N GLU A 361 -5.28 19.39 -3.67
CA GLU A 361 -5.56 20.40 -2.65
C GLU A 361 -5.12 19.93 -1.26
N ILE A 362 -5.44 18.69 -0.89
CA ILE A 362 -4.97 18.10 0.37
C ILE A 362 -3.44 18.06 0.40
N ALA A 363 -2.80 17.67 -0.71
CA ALA A 363 -1.34 17.64 -0.79
C ALA A 363 -0.73 19.03 -0.52
N LEU A 364 -1.24 20.06 -1.18
CA LEU A 364 -0.77 21.44 -1.04
C LEU A 364 -1.02 22.00 0.37
N GLN A 365 -2.22 21.81 0.91
CA GLN A 365 -2.59 22.27 2.26
C GLN A 365 -1.77 21.59 3.36
N LYS A 366 -1.33 20.35 3.13
CA LYS A 366 -0.47 19.61 4.05
C LYS A 366 1.03 19.81 3.81
N GLY A 367 1.42 20.63 2.83
CA GLY A 367 2.81 20.96 2.55
C GLY A 367 3.61 19.84 1.88
N HIS A 368 2.95 18.99 1.10
CA HIS A 368 3.63 18.00 0.26
C HIS A 368 4.21 18.68 -0.97
N ASP A 369 5.47 18.36 -1.29
CA ASP A 369 6.20 18.94 -2.42
C ASP A 369 6.30 17.99 -3.62
N SER A 370 5.79 16.77 -3.47
CA SER A 370 5.79 15.74 -4.50
C SER A 370 4.58 14.82 -4.35
N LEU A 371 4.17 14.19 -5.45
CA LEU A 371 3.03 13.26 -5.50
C LEU A 371 3.46 11.91 -6.04
N VAL A 372 2.95 10.84 -5.44
CA VAL A 372 3.03 9.48 -6.01
C VAL A 372 1.63 8.97 -6.30
N ILE A 373 1.35 8.77 -7.59
CA ILE A 373 0.02 8.49 -8.11
C ILE A 373 0.01 7.09 -8.73
N SER A 374 -0.94 6.26 -8.31
CA SER A 374 -1.25 5.00 -8.99
C SER A 374 -2.41 5.19 -9.98
N ALA A 375 -2.70 4.19 -10.81
CA ALA A 375 -3.86 4.21 -11.71
C ALA A 375 -5.18 4.05 -10.91
N ILE A 376 -5.63 5.13 -10.28
CA ILE A 376 -6.82 5.13 -9.41
C ILE A 376 -8.03 4.52 -10.11
N GLY A 377 -8.62 3.51 -9.46
CA GLY A 377 -9.83 2.84 -9.94
C GLY A 377 -9.66 1.96 -11.19
N ALA A 378 -8.48 1.92 -11.82
CA ALA A 378 -8.22 1.18 -13.07
C ALA A 378 -7.91 -0.32 -12.85
N GLY A 379 -8.00 -0.79 -11.60
CA GLY A 379 -7.97 -2.20 -11.21
C GLY A 379 -9.39 -2.70 -10.93
N ALA A 380 -9.65 -3.18 -9.72
CA ALA A 380 -10.93 -3.77 -9.31
C ALA A 380 -12.19 -2.92 -9.57
N TYR A 381 -12.05 -1.60 -9.74
CA TYR A 381 -13.17 -0.68 -9.95
C TYR A 381 -13.39 -0.31 -11.42
N SER A 382 -12.64 -0.87 -12.35
CA SER A 382 -12.89 -0.80 -13.81
C SER A 382 -13.05 0.63 -14.36
N ASN A 383 -12.30 1.61 -13.84
CA ASN A 383 -12.29 2.97 -14.40
C ASN A 383 -11.50 2.99 -15.72
N PRO A 384 -11.91 3.81 -16.71
CA PRO A 384 -11.23 3.88 -18.00
C PRO A 384 -9.87 4.56 -17.87
N THR A 385 -8.79 3.77 -17.92
CA THR A 385 -7.42 4.22 -17.64
C THR A 385 -6.98 5.40 -18.50
N PHE A 386 -7.30 5.39 -19.80
CA PHE A 386 -6.95 6.48 -20.72
C PHE A 386 -7.51 7.80 -20.23
N HIS A 387 -8.79 7.79 -19.87
CA HIS A 387 -9.45 9.00 -19.40
C HIS A 387 -8.92 9.42 -18.02
N ILE A 388 -8.69 8.50 -17.09
CA ILE A 388 -8.08 8.82 -15.79
C ILE A 388 -6.72 9.51 -15.95
N ALA A 389 -5.83 8.97 -16.79
CA ALA A 389 -4.54 9.58 -17.08
C ALA A 389 -4.69 10.98 -17.69
N THR A 390 -5.64 11.15 -18.62
CA THR A 390 -5.94 12.44 -19.26
C THR A 390 -6.45 13.46 -18.25
N LEU A 391 -7.32 13.06 -17.33
CA LEU A 391 -7.86 13.93 -16.29
C LEU A 391 -6.79 14.38 -15.29
N PHE A 392 -5.88 13.49 -14.89
CA PHE A 392 -4.72 13.90 -14.08
C PHE A 392 -3.87 14.93 -14.81
N LYS A 393 -3.52 14.66 -16.08
CA LYS A 393 -2.73 15.58 -16.91
C LYS A 393 -3.40 16.95 -17.03
N GLU A 394 -4.70 16.98 -17.30
CA GLU A 394 -5.48 18.21 -17.42
C GLU A 394 -5.49 19.01 -16.12
N VAL A 395 -5.83 18.36 -14.99
CA VAL A 395 -5.91 19.03 -13.69
C VAL A 395 -4.54 19.56 -13.28
N LEU A 396 -3.49 18.73 -13.34
CA LEU A 396 -2.13 19.13 -12.94
C LEU A 396 -1.53 20.23 -13.85
N SER A 397 -2.02 20.37 -15.07
CA SER A 397 -1.59 21.43 -16.01
C SER A 397 -2.44 22.71 -15.91
N SER A 398 -3.52 22.70 -15.14
CA SER A 398 -4.38 23.86 -14.95
C SER A 398 -3.67 24.99 -14.20
N GLU A 399 -4.12 26.24 -14.39
CA GLU A 399 -3.52 27.43 -13.77
C GLU A 399 -3.43 27.34 -12.24
N ASN A 400 -4.35 26.60 -11.60
CA ASN A 400 -4.37 26.44 -10.15
C ASN A 400 -3.23 25.54 -9.62
N TYR A 401 -2.80 24.56 -10.41
CA TYR A 401 -1.92 23.47 -9.95
C TYR A 401 -0.61 23.34 -10.72
N LYS A 402 -0.47 24.05 -11.85
CA LYS A 402 0.75 24.08 -12.63
C LYS A 402 1.92 24.55 -11.76
N ASP A 403 3.04 23.82 -11.86
CA ASP A 403 4.32 24.14 -11.21
C ASP A 403 4.24 24.23 -9.66
N LYS A 404 3.23 23.60 -9.04
CA LYS A 404 3.08 23.56 -7.57
C LYS A 404 3.83 22.42 -6.87
N PHE A 405 4.35 21.45 -7.61
CA PHE A 405 5.11 20.33 -7.07
C PHE A 405 6.49 20.26 -7.72
N LYS A 406 7.47 19.75 -6.99
CA LYS A 406 8.78 19.43 -7.58
C LYS A 406 8.68 18.24 -8.53
N ILE A 407 7.99 17.18 -8.09
CA ILE A 407 7.87 15.92 -8.81
C ILE A 407 6.44 15.36 -8.69
N VAL A 408 5.86 14.97 -9.81
CA VAL A 408 4.67 14.12 -9.87
C VAL A 408 5.05 12.81 -10.54
N LEU A 409 5.05 11.73 -9.75
CA LEU A 409 5.47 10.41 -10.19
C LEU A 409 4.25 9.49 -10.31
N PHE A 410 3.95 9.08 -11.54
CA PHE A 410 2.94 8.05 -11.83
C PHE A 410 3.61 6.68 -11.75
N SER A 411 3.38 5.97 -10.64
CA SER A 411 3.97 4.65 -10.36
C SER A 411 2.95 3.56 -10.66
N ILE A 412 3.12 2.90 -11.80
CA ILE A 412 2.10 2.00 -12.36
C ILE A 412 2.70 0.59 -12.52
N ILE A 413 2.23 -0.35 -11.72
CA ILE A 413 2.60 -1.77 -11.88
C ILE A 413 1.87 -2.33 -13.10
N ASN A 414 2.58 -3.12 -13.91
CA ASN A 414 2.01 -3.89 -14.99
C ASN A 414 1.42 -5.22 -14.48
N ASP A 415 0.26 -5.18 -13.81
CA ASP A 415 -0.42 -6.39 -13.31
C ASP A 415 -1.29 -7.05 -14.41
N LYS A 416 -1.20 -8.39 -14.51
CA LYS A 416 -2.04 -9.24 -15.35
C LYS A 416 -3.54 -9.07 -15.07
N ASN A 417 -3.94 -8.76 -13.82
CA ASN A 417 -5.36 -8.52 -13.50
C ASN A 417 -5.89 -7.22 -14.11
N ALA A 418 -5.09 -6.16 -14.10
CA ALA A 418 -5.43 -4.92 -14.79
C ALA A 418 -5.51 -5.12 -16.31
N ALA A 419 -4.67 -5.99 -16.87
CA ALA A 419 -4.72 -6.35 -18.28
C ALA A 419 -6.05 -6.98 -18.71
N ASN A 420 -6.74 -7.72 -17.83
CA ASN A 420 -8.08 -8.26 -18.13
C ASN A 420 -9.14 -7.17 -18.27
N ASN A 421 -9.12 -6.14 -17.43
CA ASN A 421 -10.06 -5.01 -17.54
C ASN A 421 -9.81 -4.20 -18.80
N VAL A 422 -8.53 -3.93 -19.10
CA VAL A 422 -8.13 -3.27 -20.34
C VAL A 422 -8.53 -4.12 -21.55
N LYS A 423 -8.33 -5.44 -21.50
CA LYS A 423 -8.79 -6.36 -22.56
C LYS A 423 -10.31 -6.33 -22.73
N ASN A 424 -11.08 -6.30 -21.65
CA ASN A 424 -12.54 -6.21 -21.71
C ASN A 424 -13.00 -4.87 -22.33
N MET A 425 -12.30 -3.78 -22.04
CA MET A 425 -12.61 -2.45 -22.58
C MET A 425 -12.24 -2.31 -24.07
N TYR A 426 -11.06 -2.79 -24.46
CA TYR A 426 -10.50 -2.53 -25.80
C TYR A 426 -10.57 -3.73 -26.75
N GLY A 427 -10.97 -4.91 -26.28
CA GLY A 427 -10.98 -6.15 -27.07
C GLY A 427 -9.58 -6.64 -27.48
N THR A 428 -8.50 -6.04 -26.97
CA THR A 428 -7.12 -6.37 -27.33
C THR A 428 -6.25 -6.57 -26.10
N SER A 429 -5.26 -7.47 -26.19
CA SER A 429 -4.31 -7.78 -25.13
C SER A 429 -3.04 -6.91 -25.15
N GLN A 430 -2.97 -5.91 -26.03
CA GLN A 430 -1.74 -5.11 -26.24
C GLN A 430 -1.66 -3.86 -25.35
N LYS A 431 -2.79 -3.29 -24.92
CA LYS A 431 -2.78 -2.13 -24.01
C LYS A 431 -2.65 -2.58 -22.55
N THR A 432 -1.84 -1.86 -21.78
CA THR A 432 -1.73 -2.02 -20.33
C THR A 432 -1.93 -0.66 -19.65
N ASN A 433 -2.19 -0.64 -18.35
CA ASN A 433 -2.30 0.64 -17.64
C ASN A 433 -1.01 1.45 -17.76
N LEU A 434 0.14 0.78 -17.71
CA LEU A 434 1.44 1.40 -17.87
C LEU A 434 1.61 2.01 -19.27
N SER A 435 1.27 1.29 -20.35
CA SER A 435 1.41 1.83 -21.71
C SER A 435 0.49 3.01 -21.97
N ILE A 436 -0.74 2.97 -21.43
CA ILE A 436 -1.68 4.08 -21.51
C ILE A 436 -1.14 5.32 -20.79
N PHE A 437 -0.68 5.20 -19.54
CA PHE A 437 -0.11 6.34 -18.80
C PHE A 437 1.15 6.87 -19.48
N SER A 438 2.03 5.98 -19.96
CA SER A 438 3.23 6.35 -20.71
C SER A 438 2.91 7.19 -21.94
N ASN A 439 1.93 6.76 -22.74
CA ASN A 439 1.51 7.47 -23.95
C ASN A 439 0.82 8.80 -23.64
N VAL A 440 -0.06 8.86 -22.64
CA VAL A 440 -0.76 10.10 -22.27
C VAL A 440 0.19 11.15 -21.70
N ILE A 441 1.13 10.75 -20.83
CA ILE A 441 2.02 11.69 -20.15
C ILE A 441 3.22 12.06 -21.02
N HIS A 442 3.87 11.09 -21.67
CA HIS A 442 5.14 11.28 -22.38
C HIS A 442 5.06 11.11 -23.90
N SER A 443 3.97 10.55 -24.44
CA SER A 443 3.89 10.12 -25.84
C SER A 443 5.00 9.15 -26.23
N LYS A 444 5.30 8.21 -25.31
CA LYS A 444 6.36 7.19 -25.45
C LYS A 444 5.86 5.81 -25.05
N GLU A 445 6.45 4.78 -25.64
CA GLU A 445 6.26 3.40 -25.20
C GLU A 445 6.95 3.11 -23.85
N PRO A 446 6.42 2.19 -23.02
CA PRO A 446 6.94 1.92 -21.67
C PRO A 446 8.42 1.54 -21.60
N HIS A 447 8.92 0.75 -22.55
CA HIS A 447 10.32 0.30 -22.56
C HIS A 447 11.33 1.43 -22.80
N LEU A 448 10.85 2.62 -23.18
CA LEU A 448 11.65 3.84 -23.35
C LEU A 448 11.60 4.74 -22.11
N LEU A 449 10.86 4.36 -21.07
CA LEU A 449 10.82 5.07 -19.80
C LEU A 449 11.99 4.64 -18.91
N PRO A 450 12.55 5.56 -18.11
CA PRO A 450 13.52 5.19 -17.09
C PRO A 450 12.89 4.27 -16.04
N THR A 451 13.67 3.35 -15.51
CA THR A 451 13.37 2.67 -14.26
C THR A 451 13.30 3.67 -13.10
N LEU A 452 12.69 3.27 -11.98
CA LEU A 452 12.68 4.11 -10.78
C LEU A 452 14.11 4.49 -10.34
N GLU A 453 15.07 3.55 -10.40
CA GLU A 453 16.44 3.81 -10.00
C GLU A 453 17.14 4.83 -10.91
N GLU A 454 17.03 4.65 -12.23
CA GLU A 454 17.56 5.59 -13.22
C GLU A 454 16.95 6.98 -13.04
N PHE A 455 15.63 7.07 -12.85
CA PHE A 455 14.97 8.34 -12.58
C PHE A 455 15.52 9.00 -11.32
N ILE A 456 15.63 8.27 -10.21
CA ILE A 456 16.18 8.80 -8.95
C ILE A 456 17.62 9.28 -9.13
N GLN A 457 18.44 8.56 -9.90
CA GLN A 457 19.82 8.97 -10.20
C GLN A 457 19.87 10.26 -11.03
N GLN A 458 18.97 10.43 -12.00
CA GLN A 458 18.87 11.65 -12.81
C GLN A 458 18.45 12.89 -12.01
N GLN A 459 17.78 12.71 -10.87
CA GLN A 459 17.29 13.82 -10.03
C GLN A 459 18.24 14.21 -8.88
N LYS A 460 19.27 13.41 -8.59
CA LYS A 460 20.33 13.75 -7.63
C LYS A 460 21.32 14.72 -8.24
#